data_AF-A0AAX6SSY4-F1
#
_entry.id   AF-A0AAX6SSY4-F1
#
_cell.length_a   1.000
_cell.length_b   1.000
_cell.length_c   1.000
_cell.angle_alpha   90.00
_cell.angle_beta   90.00
_cell.angle_gamma   90.00
#
_symmetry.space_group_name_H-M   'P 1'
#
loop_
_entity.id
_entity.type
_entity.pdbx_description
1 polymer ?
#
loop_
_entity_poly.entity_id
_entity_poly.type
_entity_poly.pdbx_seq_one_letter_code
_entity_poly.pdbx_strand_id
1 'polypeptide(L)'
;MTYLHIVEAVLTSQLKPYQKKPNFIKIPKGTRDLSPKQMVVREKILDMVISCFKRHGGKGLDTPAFELKEMLTEKYNEQSGLMYDLEDQGGELLSLRYDLTVPFARYLAMNKLKKMKRYQVGKVWRRESPSIVQGRYREFYQCDFDIAGQFDPMIPDAECLRIIYEILSGLQLGDFLIKVNDRRIIDGIFAVCGVPESKFRTICASMDKLDKISWKDVRHEMVAEKGLAPEVADRIGDYVQHHGGVSLVEHMLQDPRLSQNKQALEGLGSLKLLSEYLTLFAIMEKISFDLSLVRGLDYYTGVIYEAVLLQTPAQAGEDPLNVGSVAAGGRYDELVAIFDPNGHRVPCVGLSIGIERIFHIVEQRMKTSGKKVRTTETQVFVATPQRNFLRERLKLIAELWDAGIKAEMLYKNNPKLLPQLQYCEKRGIPLVVIIGEEEQKEGVIKLRSVATREEEAIKREHLVTEIQKRLSQS
;
A
#
# COMPACT_ATOMS: atom_id res chain seq x y z
N MET A 1 58.27 15.55 -28.98
CA MET A 1 57.60 14.71 -27.95
C MET A 1 56.25 15.33 -27.64
N THR A 2 55.37 15.40 -28.65
CA THR A 2 54.23 16.33 -28.62
C THR A 2 53.24 15.92 -29.72
N TYR A 3 51.94 16.05 -29.42
CA TYR A 3 50.78 15.54 -30.15
C TYR A 3 50.42 14.06 -29.96
N LEU A 4 51.29 13.09 -30.29
CA LEU A 4 50.89 11.66 -30.21
C LEU A 4 50.60 11.20 -28.76
N HIS A 5 51.44 11.59 -27.80
CA HIS A 5 51.23 11.27 -26.37
C HIS A 5 50.01 11.96 -25.74
N ILE A 6 49.60 13.13 -26.26
CA ILE A 6 48.42 13.84 -25.76
C ILE A 6 47.15 13.13 -26.27
N VAL A 7 47.16 12.68 -27.52
CA VAL A 7 46.05 11.93 -28.12
C VAL A 7 45.87 10.56 -27.45
N GLU A 8 46.97 9.85 -27.15
CA GLU A 8 46.91 8.61 -26.36
C GLU A 8 46.39 8.84 -24.93
N ALA A 9 46.84 9.88 -24.23
CA ALA A 9 46.38 10.17 -22.87
C ALA A 9 44.88 10.53 -22.83
N VAL A 10 44.37 11.26 -23.83
CA VAL A 10 42.95 11.61 -23.94
C VAL A 10 42.09 10.40 -24.31
N LEU A 11 42.52 9.56 -25.26
CA LEU A 11 41.81 8.33 -25.64
C LEU A 11 41.78 7.30 -24.51
N THR A 12 42.86 7.18 -23.73
CA THR A 12 42.91 6.25 -22.59
C THR A 12 42.04 6.73 -21.43
N SER A 13 41.79 8.04 -21.29
CA SER A 13 40.87 8.59 -20.28
C SER A 13 39.38 8.39 -20.61
N GLN A 14 39.03 8.13 -21.87
CA GLN A 14 37.64 7.95 -22.32
C GLN A 14 37.22 6.47 -22.45
N LEU A 15 38.18 5.54 -22.46
CA LEU A 15 37.89 4.11 -22.43
C LEU A 15 37.78 3.67 -20.97
N LYS A 16 36.55 3.72 -20.42
CA LYS A 16 36.23 3.01 -19.17
C LYS A 16 36.73 1.57 -19.33
N PRO A 17 37.59 1.05 -18.42
CA PRO A 17 38.10 -0.31 -18.53
C PRO A 17 36.90 -1.24 -18.61
N TYR A 18 36.92 -2.18 -19.56
CA TYR A 18 35.91 -3.23 -19.69
C TYR A 18 35.89 -4.01 -18.37
N GLN A 19 35.02 -3.60 -17.45
CA GLN A 19 34.80 -4.29 -16.19
C GLN A 19 34.27 -5.66 -16.57
N LYS A 20 35.06 -6.71 -16.27
CA LYS A 20 34.61 -8.10 -16.26
C LYS A 20 33.22 -8.11 -15.63
N LYS A 21 32.16 -8.36 -16.42
CA LYS A 21 30.78 -8.37 -15.92
C LYS A 21 30.74 -9.36 -14.75
N PRO A 22 30.67 -8.91 -13.49
CA PRO A 22 30.50 -9.84 -12.37
C PRO A 22 29.17 -10.54 -12.61
N ASN A 23 29.04 -11.84 -12.29
CA ASN A 23 27.80 -12.60 -12.48
C ASN A 23 26.57 -11.76 -12.04
N PHE A 24 25.87 -11.14 -12.99
CA PHE A 24 25.17 -9.84 -12.81
C PHE A 24 23.67 -10.00 -12.56
N ILE A 25 23.17 -11.24 -12.46
CA ILE A 25 21.73 -11.49 -12.32
C ILE A 25 21.32 -11.20 -10.87
N LYS A 26 21.03 -9.93 -10.60
CA LYS A 26 20.44 -9.46 -9.35
C LYS A 26 19.52 -8.28 -9.62
N ILE A 27 18.52 -8.15 -8.77
CA ILE A 27 17.68 -6.95 -8.69
C ILE A 27 18.36 -5.86 -7.83
N PRO A 28 18.00 -4.58 -8.01
CA PRO A 28 18.48 -3.50 -7.13
C PRO A 28 18.20 -3.76 -5.65
N LYS A 29 19.12 -3.35 -4.78
CA LYS A 29 18.98 -3.54 -3.33
C LYS A 29 17.67 -2.93 -2.83
N GLY A 30 16.90 -3.72 -2.08
CA GLY A 30 15.62 -3.29 -1.51
C GLY A 30 14.45 -3.28 -2.50
N THR A 31 14.60 -3.87 -3.68
CA THR A 31 13.50 -4.14 -4.62
C THR A 31 13.20 -5.64 -4.67
N ARG A 32 12.09 -6.06 -5.29
CA ARG A 32 11.74 -7.48 -5.46
C ARG A 32 10.90 -7.72 -6.70
N ASP A 33 11.13 -8.86 -7.34
CA ASP A 33 10.18 -9.44 -8.27
C ASP A 33 9.06 -10.14 -7.49
N LEU A 34 7.84 -10.08 -8.03
CA LEU A 34 6.73 -10.87 -7.52
C LEU A 34 6.43 -12.02 -8.48
N SER A 35 6.48 -13.25 -7.96
CA SER A 35 6.06 -14.44 -8.69
C SER A 35 4.56 -14.40 -9.05
N PRO A 36 4.09 -15.20 -10.02
CA PRO A 36 2.66 -15.26 -10.36
C PRO A 36 1.74 -15.58 -9.17
N LYS A 37 2.19 -16.41 -8.21
CA LYS A 37 1.44 -16.69 -6.98
C LYS A 37 1.31 -15.44 -6.09
N GLN A 38 2.39 -14.68 -5.98
CA GLN A 38 2.40 -13.43 -5.25
C GLN A 38 1.52 -12.39 -5.92
N MET A 39 1.51 -12.31 -7.26
CA MET A 39 0.64 -11.38 -7.99
C MET A 39 -0.84 -11.64 -7.74
N VAL A 40 -1.31 -12.90 -7.75
CA VAL A 40 -2.71 -13.23 -7.43
C VAL A 40 -3.12 -12.76 -6.03
N VAL A 41 -2.22 -12.91 -5.05
CA VAL A 41 -2.49 -12.42 -3.69
C VAL A 41 -2.54 -10.88 -3.67
N ARG A 42 -1.62 -10.23 -4.39
CA ARG A 42 -1.55 -8.77 -4.48
C ARG A 42 -2.81 -8.19 -5.10
N GLU A 43 -3.25 -8.76 -6.22
CA GLU A 43 -4.44 -8.33 -6.95
C GLU A 43 -5.68 -8.43 -6.05
N LYS A 44 -5.89 -9.55 -5.35
CA LYS A 44 -7.03 -9.70 -4.43
C LYS A 44 -7.05 -8.65 -3.32
N ILE A 45 -5.89 -8.34 -2.74
CA ILE A 45 -5.77 -7.32 -1.70
C ILE A 45 -6.08 -5.94 -2.28
N LEU A 46 -5.50 -5.61 -3.44
CA LEU A 46 -5.74 -4.34 -4.12
C LEU A 46 -7.20 -4.18 -4.54
N ASP A 47 -7.84 -5.23 -5.03
CA ASP A 47 -9.26 -5.21 -5.41
C ASP A 47 -10.16 -4.90 -4.21
N MET A 48 -9.88 -5.48 -3.04
CA MET A 48 -10.61 -5.15 -1.80
C MET A 48 -10.45 -3.66 -1.44
N VAL A 49 -9.21 -3.17 -1.46
CA VAL A 49 -8.90 -1.76 -1.14
C VAL A 49 -9.57 -0.80 -2.13
N ILE A 50 -9.40 -1.04 -3.44
CA ILE A 50 -9.98 -0.20 -4.50
C ILE A 50 -11.50 -0.26 -4.47
N SER A 51 -12.11 -1.41 -4.16
CA SER A 51 -13.56 -1.54 -4.03
C SER A 51 -14.10 -0.69 -2.87
N CYS A 52 -13.40 -0.66 -1.72
CA CYS A 52 -13.76 0.24 -0.62
C CYS A 52 -13.61 1.71 -1.02
N PHE A 53 -12.50 2.09 -1.66
CA PHE A 53 -12.32 3.46 -2.17
C PHE A 53 -13.42 3.90 -3.14
N LYS A 54 -13.83 3.01 -4.05
CA LYS A 54 -14.95 3.26 -4.99
C LYS A 54 -16.30 3.33 -4.29
N ARG A 55 -16.54 2.49 -3.27
CA ARG A 55 -17.75 2.55 -2.42
C ARG A 55 -17.90 3.91 -1.74
N HIS A 56 -16.78 4.52 -1.36
CA HIS A 56 -16.72 5.89 -0.83
C HIS A 56 -16.65 6.98 -1.91
N GLY A 57 -16.90 6.65 -3.20
CA GLY A 57 -16.94 7.63 -4.28
C GLY A 57 -15.59 8.26 -4.64
N GLY A 58 -14.48 7.62 -4.29
CA GLY A 58 -13.14 8.07 -4.68
C GLY A 58 -12.92 7.95 -6.19
N LYS A 59 -12.42 9.02 -6.81
CA LYS A 59 -12.00 9.03 -8.22
C LYS A 59 -10.58 8.51 -8.36
N GLY A 60 -10.32 7.61 -9.32
CA GLY A 60 -8.96 7.16 -9.60
C GLY A 60 -8.10 8.30 -10.16
N LEU A 61 -6.88 8.44 -9.65
CA LEU A 61 -5.85 9.35 -10.14
C LEU A 61 -4.57 8.55 -10.40
N ASP A 62 -3.81 8.95 -11.41
CA ASP A 62 -2.43 8.53 -11.58
C ASP A 62 -1.56 9.75 -11.90
N THR A 63 -0.32 9.71 -11.44
CA THR A 63 0.69 10.75 -11.67
C THR A 63 1.98 10.09 -12.18
N PRO A 64 2.88 10.82 -12.84
CA PRO A 64 4.17 10.29 -13.25
C PRO A 64 4.95 9.67 -12.07
N ALA A 65 5.84 8.71 -12.38
CA ALA A 65 6.69 8.08 -11.38
C ALA A 65 7.77 9.03 -10.83
N PHE A 66 8.15 10.03 -11.62
CA PHE A 66 9.10 11.08 -11.28
C PHE A 66 8.44 12.45 -11.36
N GLU A 67 8.85 13.35 -10.48
CA GLU A 67 8.45 14.75 -10.46
C GLU A 67 9.70 15.63 -10.65
N LEU A 68 9.50 16.91 -10.94
CA LEU A 68 10.59 17.89 -10.90
C LEU A 68 11.21 17.87 -9.50
N LYS A 69 12.54 17.79 -9.43
CA LYS A 69 13.28 17.65 -8.17
C LYS A 69 12.96 18.77 -7.19
N GLU A 70 12.88 20.01 -7.69
CA GLU A 70 12.54 21.20 -6.89
C GLU A 70 11.19 21.05 -6.16
N MET A 71 10.19 20.45 -6.81
CA MET A 71 8.85 20.27 -6.27
C MET A 71 8.83 19.31 -5.07
N LEU A 72 9.81 18.41 -4.98
CA LEU A 72 9.95 17.48 -3.87
C LEU A 72 10.87 18.05 -2.77
N THR A 73 11.98 18.71 -3.13
CA THR A 73 12.97 19.16 -2.14
C THR A 73 12.44 20.20 -1.15
N GLU A 74 11.50 21.06 -1.53
CA GLU A 74 10.94 22.09 -0.64
C GLU A 74 10.11 21.54 0.54
N LYS A 75 9.75 20.24 0.54
CA LYS A 75 8.82 19.66 1.52
C LYS A 75 9.49 18.71 2.50
N TYR A 76 10.46 17.95 2.01
CA TYR A 76 11.04 16.85 2.75
C TYR A 76 12.37 17.23 3.38
N ASN A 77 12.61 18.46 3.82
CA ASN A 77 13.94 18.96 4.22
C ASN A 77 14.84 17.92 4.94
N GLU A 78 14.33 17.18 5.94
CA GLU A 78 15.05 16.08 6.63
C GLU A 78 15.08 14.72 5.89
N GLN A 79 14.07 14.41 5.07
CA GLN A 79 13.94 13.17 4.28
C GLN A 79 14.44 13.30 2.82
N SER A 80 14.83 14.49 2.38
CA SER A 80 15.27 14.81 1.02
C SER A 80 16.47 13.95 0.59
N GLY A 81 17.37 13.66 1.52
CA GLY A 81 18.51 12.76 1.31
C GLY A 81 18.12 11.30 1.03
N LEU A 82 16.85 10.94 1.20
CA LEU A 82 16.32 9.61 0.95
C LEU A 82 15.62 9.47 -0.42
N MET A 83 15.63 10.50 -1.27
CA MET A 83 15.03 10.44 -2.61
C MET A 83 15.97 9.83 -3.64
N TYR A 84 15.40 9.23 -4.68
CA TYR A 84 16.13 8.78 -5.86
C TYR A 84 16.10 9.85 -6.93
N ASP A 85 17.25 10.48 -7.18
CA ASP A 85 17.43 11.41 -8.29
C ASP A 85 17.76 10.66 -9.58
N LEU A 86 17.26 11.18 -10.70
CA LEU A 86 17.67 10.75 -12.03
C LEU A 86 18.99 11.44 -12.42
N GLU A 87 19.74 10.81 -13.31
CA GLU A 87 20.98 11.40 -13.85
C GLU A 87 20.66 12.67 -14.66
N ASP A 88 21.51 13.69 -14.54
CA ASP A 88 21.41 14.87 -15.40
C ASP A 88 21.85 14.51 -16.81
N GLN A 89 20.91 14.60 -17.75
CA GLN A 89 21.11 14.31 -19.16
C GLN A 89 20.97 15.55 -20.04
N GLY A 90 21.12 16.76 -19.47
CA GLY A 90 21.02 18.05 -20.17
C GLY A 90 19.60 18.63 -20.23
N GLY A 91 18.71 18.19 -19.34
CA GLY A 91 17.31 18.61 -19.28
C GLY A 91 16.87 18.99 -17.87
N GLU A 92 15.58 18.81 -17.57
CA GLU A 92 15.02 19.05 -16.25
C GLU A 92 15.59 18.07 -15.22
N LEU A 93 15.83 18.55 -14.00
CA LEU A 93 16.25 17.71 -12.88
C LEU A 93 15.03 17.00 -12.29
N LEU A 94 15.09 15.67 -12.25
CA LEU A 94 13.97 14.82 -11.87
C LEU A 94 14.32 13.92 -10.68
N SER A 95 13.32 13.62 -9.85
CA SER A 95 13.44 12.63 -8.79
C SER A 95 12.20 11.75 -8.73
N LEU A 96 12.38 10.48 -8.38
CA LEU A 96 11.25 9.56 -8.16
C LEU A 96 10.43 10.02 -6.96
N ARG A 97 9.10 9.91 -7.08
CA ARG A 97 8.17 10.30 -6.01
C ARG A 97 8.40 9.48 -4.73
N TYR A 98 8.48 10.20 -3.60
CA TYR A 98 8.68 9.63 -2.26
C TYR A 98 7.36 9.14 -1.63
N ASP A 99 6.25 9.80 -1.98
CA ASP A 99 4.88 9.45 -1.63
C ASP A 99 3.90 9.77 -2.78
N LEU A 100 2.58 9.62 -2.53
CA LEU A 100 1.53 10.02 -3.46
C LEU A 100 0.81 11.33 -3.06
N THR A 101 1.03 11.80 -1.82
CA THR A 101 0.41 13.02 -1.27
C THR A 101 0.97 14.28 -1.91
N VAL A 102 2.29 14.40 -2.05
CA VAL A 102 2.93 15.57 -2.66
C VAL A 102 2.58 15.70 -4.15
N PRO A 103 2.65 14.63 -4.98
CA PRO A 103 2.12 14.64 -6.33
C PRO A 103 0.65 15.06 -6.44
N PHE A 104 -0.18 14.68 -5.45
CA PHE A 104 -1.58 15.08 -5.40
C PHE A 104 -1.76 16.57 -5.08
N ALA A 105 -1.02 17.11 -4.11
CA ALA A 105 -1.08 18.55 -3.80
C ALA A 105 -0.66 19.40 -5.02
N ARG A 106 0.41 19.00 -5.70
CA ARG A 106 0.82 19.59 -6.99
C ARG A 106 -0.28 19.46 -8.03
N TYR A 107 -0.95 18.30 -8.13
CA TYR A 107 -2.06 18.10 -9.07
C TYR A 107 -3.21 19.07 -8.84
N LEU A 108 -3.62 19.27 -7.58
CA LEU A 108 -4.67 20.21 -7.23
C LEU A 108 -4.28 21.64 -7.62
N ALA A 109 -3.08 22.08 -7.26
CA ALA A 109 -2.60 23.44 -7.56
C ALA A 109 -2.49 23.70 -9.08
N MET A 110 -1.83 22.80 -9.81
CA MET A 110 -1.65 22.91 -11.26
C MET A 110 -2.98 23.01 -12.02
N ASN A 111 -3.99 22.25 -11.58
CA ASN A 111 -5.31 22.23 -12.21
C ASN A 111 -6.31 23.21 -11.56
N LYS A 112 -5.87 24.01 -10.57
CA LYS A 112 -6.69 24.98 -9.83
C LYS A 112 -7.95 24.36 -9.22
N LEU A 113 -7.84 23.13 -8.74
CA LEU A 113 -8.95 22.37 -8.16
C LEU A 113 -9.08 22.68 -6.67
N LYS A 114 -10.26 23.14 -6.27
CA LYS A 114 -10.58 23.44 -4.86
C LYS A 114 -11.24 22.28 -4.11
N LYS A 115 -11.77 21.29 -4.84
CA LYS A 115 -12.46 20.13 -4.25
C LYS A 115 -12.18 18.88 -5.08
N MET A 116 -11.77 17.81 -4.42
CA MET A 116 -11.61 16.50 -5.05
C MET A 116 -11.63 15.40 -3.99
N LYS A 117 -12.30 14.28 -4.28
CA LYS A 117 -12.19 13.04 -3.51
C LYS A 117 -11.57 11.97 -4.41
N ARG A 118 -10.39 11.48 -4.07
CA ARG A 118 -9.58 10.64 -4.96
C ARG A 118 -8.96 9.45 -4.26
N TYR A 119 -8.64 8.42 -5.03
CA TYR A 119 -7.69 7.40 -4.63
C TYR A 119 -6.55 7.27 -5.66
N GLN A 120 -5.38 6.88 -5.19
CA GLN A 120 -4.23 6.55 -6.04
C GLN A 120 -3.53 5.31 -5.49
N VAL A 121 -3.30 4.33 -6.36
CA VAL A 121 -2.58 3.10 -6.03
C VAL A 121 -1.36 3.04 -6.92
N GLY A 122 -0.18 3.12 -6.33
CA GLY A 122 1.05 3.21 -7.11
C GLY A 122 2.30 2.91 -6.30
N LYS A 123 3.38 2.61 -7.02
CA LYS A 123 4.72 2.48 -6.42
C LYS A 123 5.27 3.85 -6.02
N VAL A 124 6.04 3.84 -4.93
CA VAL A 124 6.85 4.94 -4.43
C VAL A 124 8.25 4.44 -4.09
N TRP A 125 9.21 5.36 -4.02
CA TRP A 125 10.62 5.00 -3.86
C TRP A 125 11.29 5.77 -2.73
N ARG A 126 11.92 5.05 -1.81
CA ARG A 126 12.63 5.60 -0.65
C ARG A 126 13.98 4.92 -0.50
N ARG A 127 15.06 5.68 -0.33
CA ARG A 127 16.44 5.16 -0.13
C ARG A 127 16.74 4.73 1.30
N GLU A 128 15.70 4.52 2.10
CA GLU A 128 15.81 3.96 3.45
C GLU A 128 16.62 2.66 3.47
N SER A 129 17.17 2.35 4.65
CA SER A 129 17.80 1.05 4.90
C SER A 129 16.70 -0.03 4.90
N PRO A 130 16.67 -0.93 3.91
CA PRO A 130 15.58 -1.90 3.79
C PRO A 130 15.67 -2.94 4.91
N SER A 131 14.52 -3.32 5.46
CA SER A 131 14.37 -4.45 6.38
C SER A 131 13.39 -5.44 5.76
N ILE A 132 13.93 -6.35 4.94
CA ILE A 132 13.14 -7.28 4.12
C ILE A 132 12.29 -8.20 5.01
N VAL A 133 12.83 -8.62 6.16
CA VAL A 133 12.13 -9.46 7.15
C VAL A 133 10.89 -8.75 7.72
N GLN A 134 10.88 -7.42 7.74
CA GLN A 134 9.78 -6.60 8.24
C GLN A 134 8.95 -5.96 7.12
N GLY A 135 9.11 -6.42 5.87
CA GLY A 135 8.38 -5.89 4.72
C GLY A 135 8.74 -4.45 4.34
N ARG A 136 9.91 -3.94 4.75
CA ARG A 136 10.40 -2.60 4.41
C ARG A 136 11.33 -2.66 3.19
N TYR A 137 10.85 -2.10 2.09
CA TYR A 137 11.51 -2.08 0.79
C TYR A 137 11.85 -0.65 0.38
N ARG A 138 12.70 -0.51 -0.63
CA ARG A 138 13.05 0.77 -1.26
C ARG A 138 12.11 1.14 -2.41
N GLU A 139 11.47 0.14 -3.00
CA GLU A 139 10.35 0.27 -3.92
C GLU A 139 9.17 -0.48 -3.31
N PHE A 140 8.04 0.18 -3.15
CA PHE A 140 6.83 -0.44 -2.61
C PHE A 140 5.57 0.30 -3.03
N TYR A 141 4.43 -0.36 -2.92
CA TYR A 141 3.14 0.30 -3.18
C TYR A 141 2.63 1.08 -1.96
N GLN A 142 2.06 2.25 -2.27
CA GLN A 142 1.12 2.95 -1.42
C GLN A 142 -0.28 2.88 -2.06
N CYS A 143 -1.30 2.96 -1.20
CA CYS A 143 -2.70 2.96 -1.58
C CYS A 143 -3.38 4.09 -0.82
N ASP A 144 -3.47 5.25 -1.48
CA ASP A 144 -3.82 6.50 -0.82
C ASP A 144 -5.25 6.90 -1.18
N PHE A 145 -5.98 7.46 -0.22
CA PHE A 145 -7.30 8.03 -0.39
C PHE A 145 -7.37 9.38 0.31
N ASP A 146 -7.80 10.41 -0.42
CA ASP A 146 -7.72 11.79 0.04
C ASP A 146 -8.97 12.57 -0.34
N ILE A 147 -9.40 13.42 0.59
CA ILE A 147 -10.53 14.32 0.47
C ILE A 147 -9.99 15.75 0.60
N ALA A 148 -9.99 16.47 -0.51
CA ALA A 148 -9.58 17.86 -0.62
C ALA A 148 -10.81 18.77 -0.73
N GLY A 149 -10.82 19.86 0.03
CA GLY A 149 -11.81 20.92 -0.01
C GLY A 149 -12.21 21.45 1.37
N GLN A 150 -12.80 22.65 1.35
CA GLN A 150 -13.45 23.21 2.55
C GLN A 150 -14.80 22.52 2.78
N PHE A 151 -14.93 21.90 3.95
CA PHE A 151 -16.12 21.21 4.44
C PHE A 151 -16.34 21.53 5.92
N ASP A 152 -17.45 21.08 6.47
CA ASP A 152 -17.73 21.18 7.90
C ASP A 152 -16.77 20.29 8.71
N PRO A 153 -16.43 20.69 9.95
CA PRO A 153 -15.36 20.06 10.72
C PRO A 153 -15.54 18.55 10.92
N MET A 154 -14.44 17.81 10.84
CA MET A 154 -14.33 16.39 11.20
C MET A 154 -15.14 15.37 10.39
N ILE A 155 -16.05 15.78 9.50
CA ILE A 155 -16.83 14.85 8.67
C ILE A 155 -15.92 14.06 7.72
N PRO A 156 -15.04 14.69 6.91
CA PRO A 156 -14.14 13.95 6.03
C PRO A 156 -13.09 13.14 6.80
N ASP A 157 -12.64 13.65 7.95
CA ASP A 157 -11.68 13.00 8.84
C ASP A 157 -12.25 11.68 9.39
N ALA A 158 -13.52 11.70 9.80
CA ALA A 158 -14.24 10.51 10.23
C ALA A 158 -14.43 9.51 9.07
N GLU A 159 -14.71 9.97 7.85
CA GLU A 159 -14.83 9.11 6.66
C GLU A 159 -13.50 8.38 6.39
N CYS A 160 -12.36 9.05 6.52
CA CYS A 160 -11.05 8.41 6.35
C CYS A 160 -10.82 7.27 7.35
N LEU A 161 -11.13 7.47 8.64
CA LEU A 161 -11.03 6.43 9.66
C LEU A 161 -11.99 5.26 9.39
N ARG A 162 -13.19 5.55 8.89
CA ARG A 162 -14.15 4.53 8.46
C ARG A 162 -13.61 3.68 7.31
N ILE A 163 -12.97 4.29 6.32
CA ILE A 163 -12.34 3.58 5.19
C ILE A 163 -11.24 2.64 5.70
N ILE A 164 -10.37 3.10 6.61
CA ILE A 164 -9.33 2.25 7.22
C ILE A 164 -9.97 1.04 7.91
N TYR A 165 -10.99 1.28 8.74
CA TYR A 165 -11.71 0.21 9.45
C TYR A 165 -12.30 -0.82 8.47
N GLU A 166 -12.99 -0.38 7.42
CA GLU A 166 -13.62 -1.28 6.44
C GLU A 166 -12.60 -2.14 5.70
N ILE A 167 -11.47 -1.54 5.30
CA ILE A 167 -10.38 -2.25 4.62
C ILE A 167 -9.77 -3.31 5.54
N LEU A 168 -9.36 -2.92 6.75
CA LEU A 168 -8.67 -3.83 7.67
C LEU A 168 -9.59 -4.97 8.13
N SER A 169 -10.86 -4.67 8.39
CA SER A 169 -11.88 -5.68 8.72
C SER A 169 -12.13 -6.63 7.55
N GLY A 170 -12.25 -6.10 6.32
CA GLY A 170 -12.49 -6.89 5.11
C GLY A 170 -11.33 -7.82 4.74
N LEU A 171 -10.10 -7.43 5.07
CA LEU A 171 -8.89 -8.24 4.82
C LEU A 171 -8.69 -9.38 5.83
N GLN A 172 -9.43 -9.39 6.95
CA GLN A 172 -9.41 -10.45 7.97
C GLN A 172 -7.99 -10.76 8.49
N LEU A 173 -7.19 -9.72 8.76
CA LEU A 173 -5.79 -9.83 9.16
C LEU A 173 -5.58 -10.13 10.65
N GLY A 174 -6.64 -10.45 11.39
CA GLY A 174 -6.64 -10.47 12.85
C GLY A 174 -7.22 -9.18 13.41
N ASP A 175 -7.06 -8.98 14.71
CA ASP A 175 -7.55 -7.76 15.36
C ASP A 175 -6.60 -6.57 15.13
N PHE A 176 -7.13 -5.36 15.22
CA PHE A 176 -6.39 -4.13 14.96
C PHE A 176 -6.90 -2.97 15.81
N LEU A 177 -6.06 -1.95 15.95
CA LEU A 177 -6.38 -0.72 16.65
C LEU A 177 -5.94 0.48 15.79
N ILE A 178 -6.76 1.52 15.75
CA ILE A 178 -6.44 2.79 15.10
C ILE A 178 -6.14 3.83 16.18
N LYS A 179 -4.86 4.16 16.30
CA LYS A 179 -4.36 5.25 17.14
C LYS A 179 -4.69 6.58 16.47
N VAL A 180 -5.17 7.55 17.25
CA VAL A 180 -5.53 8.89 16.77
C VAL A 180 -4.96 9.95 17.70
N ASN A 181 -4.45 11.03 17.13
CA ASN A 181 -4.01 12.22 17.85
C ASN A 181 -4.27 13.47 16.97
N ASP A 182 -3.88 14.66 17.42
CA ASP A 182 -3.94 15.89 16.65
C ASP A 182 -2.66 16.71 16.83
N ARG A 183 -2.14 17.26 15.73
CA ARG A 183 -0.91 18.06 15.72
C ARG A 183 -0.95 19.23 16.71
N ARG A 184 -2.11 19.89 16.82
CA ARG A 184 -2.32 21.05 17.69
C ARG A 184 -2.26 20.69 19.16
N ILE A 185 -2.65 19.46 19.52
CA ILE A 185 -2.52 18.94 20.88
C ILE A 185 -1.04 18.74 21.22
N ILE A 186 -0.25 18.16 20.30
CA ILE A 186 1.19 17.95 20.50
C ILE A 186 1.91 19.29 20.69
N ASP A 187 1.66 20.26 19.81
CA ASP A 187 2.25 21.60 19.92
C ASP A 187 1.80 22.32 21.21
N GLY A 188 0.55 22.14 21.59
CA GLY A 188 0.02 22.62 22.86
C GLY A 188 0.70 22.01 24.08
N ILE A 189 0.89 20.68 24.12
CA ILE A 189 1.63 19.97 25.16
C ILE A 189 3.05 20.53 25.27
N PHE A 190 3.74 20.70 24.14
CA PHE A 190 5.11 21.25 24.14
C PHE A 190 5.17 22.65 24.69
N ALA A 191 4.24 23.52 24.30
CA ALA A 191 4.16 24.88 24.80
C ALA A 191 3.93 24.92 26.32
N VAL A 192 2.95 24.15 26.84
CA VAL A 192 2.64 24.17 28.28
C VAL A 192 3.69 23.45 29.14
N CYS A 193 4.42 22.49 28.56
CA CYS A 193 5.54 21.84 29.23
C CYS A 193 6.82 22.71 29.23
N GLY A 194 6.89 23.75 28.41
CA GLY A 194 8.02 24.68 28.34
C GLY A 194 9.12 24.26 27.37
N VAL A 195 8.77 23.53 26.30
CA VAL A 195 9.70 23.27 25.19
C VAL A 195 9.96 24.59 24.45
N PRO A 196 11.20 24.94 24.10
CA PRO A 196 11.47 26.08 23.23
C PRO A 196 10.97 25.82 21.81
N GLU A 197 10.31 26.79 21.16
CA GLU A 197 9.79 26.64 19.78
C GLU A 197 10.86 26.16 18.78
N SER A 198 12.10 26.64 18.93
CA SER A 198 13.24 26.23 18.11
C SER A 198 13.58 24.75 18.20
N LYS A 199 13.09 24.04 19.23
CA LYS A 199 13.28 22.61 19.45
C LYS A 199 12.04 21.77 19.15
N PHE A 200 10.90 22.34 18.77
CA PHE A 200 9.65 21.57 18.57
C PHE A 200 9.84 20.41 17.59
N ARG A 201 10.47 20.67 16.44
CA ARG A 201 10.73 19.64 15.41
C ARG A 201 11.66 18.54 15.92
N THR A 202 12.76 18.93 16.55
CA THR A 202 13.74 17.96 17.05
C THR A 202 13.13 17.10 18.16
N ILE A 203 12.30 17.67 19.05
CA ILE A 203 11.59 16.90 20.07
C ILE A 203 10.50 16.00 19.46
N CYS A 204 9.74 16.45 18.46
CA CYS A 204 8.82 15.57 17.70
C CYS A 204 9.54 14.35 17.13
N ALA A 205 10.75 14.54 16.56
CA ALA A 205 11.55 13.45 16.02
C ALA A 205 12.06 12.46 17.09
N SER A 206 12.19 12.87 18.36
CA SER A 206 12.41 11.90 19.47
C SER A 206 11.13 11.15 19.78
N MET A 207 9.99 11.85 19.83
CA MET A 207 8.70 11.26 20.17
C MET A 207 8.20 10.23 19.14
N ASP A 208 8.46 10.42 17.85
CA ASP A 208 8.12 9.45 16.79
C ASP A 208 8.80 8.07 17.02
N LYS A 209 9.78 7.98 17.93
CA LYS A 209 10.44 6.73 18.31
C LYS A 209 9.75 5.98 19.46
N LEU A 210 8.75 6.57 20.13
CA LEU A 210 8.03 5.94 21.26
C LEU A 210 7.28 4.66 20.86
N ASP A 211 7.04 4.45 19.56
CA ASP A 211 6.50 3.21 19.01
C ASP A 211 7.52 2.05 19.02
N LYS A 212 8.83 2.35 19.12
CA LYS A 212 9.95 1.41 18.98
C LYS A 212 10.81 1.27 20.23
N ILE A 213 10.98 2.36 20.98
CA ILE A 213 11.86 2.40 22.16
C ILE A 213 11.10 2.91 23.38
N SER A 214 11.62 2.63 24.57
CA SER A 214 10.95 2.98 25.82
C SER A 214 10.92 4.50 26.05
N TRP A 215 9.94 4.98 26.83
CA TRP A 215 9.92 6.37 27.29
C TRP A 215 11.24 6.79 27.95
N LYS A 216 11.87 5.89 28.71
CA LYS A 216 13.17 6.16 29.35
C LYS A 216 14.26 6.50 28.33
N ASP A 217 14.29 5.77 27.21
CA ASP A 217 15.28 5.99 26.15
C ASP A 217 14.97 7.27 25.37
N VAL A 218 13.70 7.52 25.05
CA VAL A 218 13.27 8.79 24.40
C VAL A 218 13.58 9.99 25.28
N ARG A 219 13.29 9.90 26.58
CA ARG A 219 13.64 10.93 27.57
C ARG A 219 15.14 11.16 27.62
N HIS A 220 15.94 10.11 27.64
CA HIS A 220 17.40 10.22 27.63
C HIS A 220 17.89 10.96 26.37
N GLU A 221 17.38 10.62 25.18
CA GLU A 221 17.70 11.30 23.93
C GLU A 221 17.34 12.80 23.98
N MET A 222 16.13 13.14 24.46
CA MET A 222 15.67 14.52 24.55
C MET A 222 16.58 15.37 25.46
N VAL A 223 17.03 14.80 26.58
CA VAL A 223 17.87 15.50 27.55
C VAL A 223 19.33 15.54 27.09
N ALA A 224 19.93 14.37 26.85
CA ALA A 224 21.36 14.22 26.63
C ALA A 224 21.80 14.68 25.23
N GLU A 225 21.01 14.39 24.19
CA GLU A 225 21.39 14.68 22.80
C GLU A 225 20.77 15.99 22.30
N LYS A 226 19.53 16.28 22.69
CA LYS A 226 18.79 17.47 22.22
C LYS A 226 18.82 18.63 23.21
N GLY A 227 19.42 18.45 24.38
CA GLY A 227 19.63 19.49 25.39
C GLY A 227 18.33 20.07 25.94
N LEU A 228 17.28 19.25 26.07
CA LEU A 228 16.05 19.64 26.75
C LEU A 228 16.25 19.54 28.26
N ALA A 229 15.69 20.48 29.03
CA ALA A 229 15.76 20.41 30.49
C ALA A 229 15.05 19.14 31.01
N PRO A 230 15.63 18.39 31.96
CA PRO A 230 15.03 17.16 32.48
C PRO A 230 13.59 17.32 32.96
N GLU A 231 13.28 18.43 33.62
CA GLU A 231 11.95 18.72 34.17
C GLU A 231 10.92 18.99 33.07
N VAL A 232 11.35 19.54 31.93
CA VAL A 232 10.50 19.72 30.74
C VAL A 232 10.21 18.34 30.13
N ALA A 233 11.23 17.49 30.01
CA ALA A 233 11.07 16.13 29.51
C ALA A 233 10.12 15.31 30.39
N ASP A 234 10.26 15.41 31.73
CA ASP A 234 9.36 14.74 32.68
C ASP A 234 7.90 15.19 32.52
N ARG A 235 7.66 16.51 32.41
CA ARG A 235 6.31 17.03 32.14
C ARG A 235 5.74 16.56 30.81
N ILE A 236 6.55 16.36 29.77
CA ILE A 236 6.07 15.75 28.51
C ILE A 236 5.64 14.31 28.79
N GLY A 237 6.41 13.56 29.57
CA GLY A 237 6.12 12.18 29.99
C GLY A 237 4.75 12.03 30.62
N ASP A 238 4.39 12.98 31.50
CA ASP A 238 3.07 13.03 32.16
C ASP A 238 1.91 13.04 31.17
N TYR A 239 2.08 13.55 29.95
CA TYR A 239 1.04 13.54 28.91
C TYR A 239 1.18 12.34 27.97
N VAL A 240 2.36 12.14 27.40
CA VAL A 240 2.55 11.28 26.22
C VAL A 240 2.43 9.79 26.54
N GLN A 241 2.46 9.43 27.82
CA GLN A 241 2.21 8.05 28.27
C GLN A 241 0.71 7.71 28.35
N HIS A 242 -0.18 8.69 28.15
CA HIS A 242 -1.63 8.46 28.19
C HIS A 242 -2.19 8.07 26.82
N HIS A 243 -2.99 7.00 26.84
CA HIS A 243 -3.83 6.57 25.73
C HIS A 243 -5.16 6.02 26.25
N GLY A 244 -6.23 6.11 25.45
CA GLY A 244 -7.56 5.66 25.86
C GLY A 244 -8.68 6.01 24.89
N GLY A 245 -9.92 5.85 25.34
CA GLY A 245 -11.12 6.23 24.58
C GLY A 245 -11.50 7.70 24.79
N VAL A 246 -12.77 8.03 24.53
CA VAL A 246 -13.31 9.40 24.64
C VAL A 246 -13.07 10.03 26.01
N SER A 247 -13.11 9.23 27.07
CA SER A 247 -12.85 9.70 28.44
C SER A 247 -11.48 10.36 28.62
N LEU A 248 -10.46 9.94 27.85
CA LEU A 248 -9.16 10.60 27.86
C LEU A 248 -9.27 12.02 27.30
N VAL A 249 -9.99 12.20 26.18
CA VAL A 249 -10.20 13.52 25.58
C VAL A 249 -10.94 14.44 26.55
N GLU A 250 -11.96 13.92 27.24
CA GLU A 250 -12.71 14.67 28.25
C GLU A 250 -11.85 15.05 29.46
N HIS A 251 -10.99 14.14 29.92
CA HIS A 251 -10.04 14.43 30.99
C HIS A 251 -9.03 15.51 30.58
N MET A 252 -8.48 15.43 29.37
CA MET A 252 -7.52 16.42 28.85
C MET A 252 -8.17 17.79 28.62
N LEU A 253 -9.47 17.87 28.32
CA LEU A 253 -10.22 19.13 28.26
C LEU A 253 -10.32 19.83 29.63
N GLN A 254 -10.25 19.07 30.73
CA GLN A 254 -10.27 19.59 32.10
C GLN A 254 -8.87 19.82 32.68
N ASP A 255 -7.80 19.47 31.94
CA ASP A 255 -6.43 19.66 32.40
C ASP A 255 -6.12 21.16 32.57
N PRO A 256 -5.69 21.63 33.76
CA PRO A 256 -5.50 23.05 34.03
C PRO A 256 -4.43 23.76 33.19
N ARG A 257 -3.48 23.01 32.62
CA ARG A 257 -2.42 23.56 31.76
C ARG A 257 -2.86 23.56 30.30
N LEU A 258 -3.34 22.43 29.79
CA LEU A 258 -3.76 22.30 28.38
C LEU A 258 -4.98 23.15 28.07
N SER A 259 -5.92 23.30 29.01
CA SER A 259 -7.11 24.15 28.83
C SER A 259 -6.78 25.64 28.68
N GLN A 260 -5.56 26.08 29.01
CA GLN A 260 -5.12 27.46 28.76
C GLN A 260 -4.50 27.65 27.37
N ASN A 261 -4.17 26.56 26.68
CA ASN A 261 -3.60 26.61 25.35
C ASN A 261 -4.69 26.53 24.28
N LYS A 262 -4.88 27.61 23.52
CA LYS A 262 -5.91 27.71 22.47
C LYS A 262 -5.82 26.60 21.42
N GLN A 263 -4.61 26.28 20.95
CA GLN A 263 -4.42 25.25 19.93
C GLN A 263 -4.76 23.85 20.48
N ALA A 264 -4.34 23.54 21.71
CA ALA A 264 -4.68 22.28 22.36
C ALA A 264 -6.20 22.14 22.53
N LEU A 265 -6.89 23.19 22.97
CA LEU A 265 -8.34 23.21 23.11
C LEU A 265 -9.06 22.96 21.78
N GLU A 266 -8.63 23.61 20.70
CA GLU A 266 -9.19 23.39 19.36
C GLU A 266 -8.97 21.94 18.89
N GLY A 267 -7.77 21.40 19.12
CA GLY A 267 -7.46 19.99 18.81
C GLY A 267 -8.32 19.02 19.60
N LEU A 268 -8.42 19.20 20.93
CA LEU A 268 -9.24 18.35 21.81
C LEU A 268 -10.73 18.45 21.47
N GLY A 269 -11.24 19.65 21.17
CA GLY A 269 -12.61 19.84 20.69
C GLY A 269 -12.86 19.12 19.36
N SER A 270 -11.88 19.13 18.45
CA SER A 270 -11.94 18.37 17.19
C SER A 270 -11.98 16.86 17.45
N LEU A 271 -11.17 16.34 18.37
CA LEU A 271 -11.20 14.91 18.74
C LEU A 271 -12.50 14.50 19.44
N LYS A 272 -13.09 15.39 20.25
CA LYS A 272 -14.41 15.15 20.86
C LYS A 272 -15.48 15.01 19.78
N LEU A 273 -15.56 15.97 18.85
CA LEU A 273 -16.51 15.92 17.74
C LEU A 273 -16.29 14.69 16.85
N LEU A 274 -15.02 14.37 16.56
CA LEU A 274 -14.66 13.17 15.81
C LEU A 274 -15.17 11.91 16.51
N SER A 275 -15.04 11.81 17.84
CA SER A 275 -15.53 10.65 18.60
C SER A 275 -17.04 10.43 18.48
N GLU A 276 -17.82 11.51 18.38
CA GLU A 276 -19.28 11.44 18.16
C GLU A 276 -19.56 10.81 16.78
N TYR A 277 -18.87 11.26 15.73
CA TYR A 277 -19.03 10.72 14.38
C TYR A 277 -18.56 9.27 14.27
N LEU A 278 -17.46 8.90 14.91
CA LEU A 278 -16.95 7.52 14.93
C LEU A 278 -17.86 6.57 15.73
N THR A 279 -18.60 7.09 16.71
CA THR A 279 -19.67 6.35 17.41
C THR A 279 -20.85 6.10 16.48
N LEU A 280 -21.28 7.11 15.71
CA LEU A 280 -22.35 6.95 14.70
C LEU A 280 -21.96 5.99 13.57
N PHE A 281 -20.68 5.96 13.20
CA PHE A 281 -20.15 4.97 12.26
C PHE A 281 -19.90 3.59 12.87
N ALA A 282 -20.18 3.41 14.16
CA ALA A 282 -19.99 2.17 14.91
C ALA A 282 -18.56 1.60 14.82
N ILE A 283 -17.55 2.49 14.92
CA ILE A 283 -16.13 2.09 14.89
C ILE A 283 -15.32 2.55 16.09
N MET A 284 -15.96 3.23 17.06
CA MET A 284 -15.28 3.78 18.24
C MET A 284 -14.51 2.73 19.05
N GLU A 285 -14.96 1.47 19.07
CA GLU A 285 -14.26 0.36 19.73
C GLU A 285 -12.86 0.05 19.16
N LYS A 286 -12.59 0.48 17.92
CA LYS A 286 -11.27 0.32 17.27
C LYS A 286 -10.41 1.57 17.39
N ILE A 287 -10.85 2.59 18.10
CA ILE A 287 -10.15 3.88 18.21
C ILE A 287 -9.48 3.99 19.58
N SER A 288 -8.21 4.37 19.58
CA SER A 288 -7.49 4.79 20.76
C SER A 288 -6.93 6.17 20.54
N PHE A 289 -7.37 7.17 21.30
CA PHE A 289 -6.66 8.43 21.40
C PHE A 289 -5.34 8.18 22.12
N ASP A 290 -4.22 8.51 21.48
CA ASP A 290 -2.88 8.16 21.96
C ASP A 290 -1.96 9.38 21.82
N LEU A 291 -1.62 10.00 22.95
CA LEU A 291 -0.83 11.24 22.98
C LEU A 291 0.65 11.00 22.61
N SER A 292 1.10 9.75 22.55
CA SER A 292 2.44 9.40 22.04
C SER A 292 2.53 9.46 20.52
N LEU A 293 1.39 9.43 19.80
CA LEU A 293 1.37 9.40 18.34
C LEU A 293 1.77 10.76 17.77
N VAL A 294 3.05 10.86 17.38
CA VAL A 294 3.64 12.01 16.71
C VAL A 294 4.28 11.50 15.43
N ARG A 295 3.62 11.64 14.28
CA ARG A 295 4.17 11.15 13.00
C ARG A 295 5.09 12.17 12.34
N GLY A 296 6.24 11.71 11.86
CA GLY A 296 7.30 12.51 11.24
C GLY A 296 7.09 13.04 9.81
N LEU A 297 5.85 13.33 9.39
CA LEU A 297 5.63 14.12 8.16
C LEU A 297 5.23 15.53 8.58
N ASP A 298 6.11 16.49 8.30
CA ASP A 298 6.02 17.88 8.74
C ASP A 298 4.78 18.63 8.21
N TYR A 299 3.99 18.01 7.33
CA TYR A 299 2.84 18.64 6.69
C TYR A 299 1.50 18.45 7.40
N TYR A 300 1.40 17.63 8.46
CA TYR A 300 0.13 17.47 9.18
C TYR A 300 -0.19 18.72 10.03
N THR A 301 -1.44 19.17 9.96
CA THR A 301 -1.94 20.40 10.61
C THR A 301 -3.10 20.16 11.57
N GLY A 302 -3.70 18.96 11.54
CA GLY A 302 -4.82 18.57 12.40
C GLY A 302 -4.67 17.12 12.86
N VAL A 303 -5.72 16.32 12.70
CA VAL A 303 -5.70 14.92 13.12
C VAL A 303 -4.59 14.12 12.43
N ILE A 304 -4.04 13.17 13.18
CA ILE A 304 -3.04 12.19 12.73
C ILE A 304 -3.52 10.84 13.23
N TYR A 305 -3.39 9.81 12.39
CA TYR A 305 -3.80 8.47 12.77
C TYR A 305 -2.92 7.39 12.18
N GLU A 306 -2.90 6.27 12.88
CA GLU A 306 -2.12 5.09 12.57
C GLU A 306 -2.87 3.83 12.96
N ALA A 307 -3.05 2.90 12.04
CA ALA A 307 -3.57 1.58 12.33
C ALA A 307 -2.43 0.58 12.56
N VAL A 308 -2.51 -0.15 13.66
CA VAL A 308 -1.59 -1.23 14.03
C VAL A 308 -2.37 -2.53 14.16
N LEU A 309 -1.76 -3.64 13.75
CA LEU A 309 -2.34 -4.95 14.00
C LEU A 309 -2.00 -5.38 15.42
N LEU A 310 -2.99 -5.86 16.15
CA LEU A 310 -2.80 -6.40 17.49
C LEU A 310 -2.28 -7.83 17.36
N GLN A 311 -1.32 -8.19 18.19
CA GLN A 311 -0.82 -9.56 18.22
C GLN A 311 -1.95 -10.51 18.65
N THR A 312 -2.27 -11.50 17.82
CA THR A 312 -2.86 -12.74 18.33
C THR A 312 -1.81 -13.42 19.22
N PRO A 313 -2.16 -13.92 20.41
CA PRO A 313 -1.24 -14.70 21.23
C PRO A 313 -0.59 -15.77 20.37
N ALA A 314 0.74 -15.81 20.35
CA ALA A 314 1.48 -16.81 19.59
C ALA A 314 0.98 -18.20 19.99
N GLN A 315 0.61 -19.02 19.00
CA GLN A 315 0.57 -20.46 19.23
C GLN A 315 1.99 -20.90 19.56
N ALA A 316 2.16 -21.77 20.56
CA ALA A 316 3.46 -22.14 21.10
C ALA A 316 4.45 -22.52 19.97
N GLY A 317 5.51 -21.71 19.81
CA GLY A 317 6.57 -21.93 18.82
C GLY A 317 6.71 -20.88 17.72
N GLU A 318 5.80 -19.89 17.62
CA GLU A 318 5.96 -18.76 16.69
C GLU A 318 6.63 -17.55 17.37
N ASP A 319 7.68 -17.00 16.75
CA ASP A 319 8.25 -15.72 17.17
C ASP A 319 7.17 -14.62 17.07
N PRO A 320 6.98 -13.79 18.11
CA PRO A 320 5.98 -12.73 18.07
C PRO A 320 6.30 -11.76 16.94
N LEU A 321 5.50 -11.81 15.88
CA LEU A 321 5.54 -10.79 14.82
C LEU A 321 5.16 -9.45 15.47
N ASN A 322 6.13 -8.56 15.62
CA ASN A 322 5.85 -7.16 15.95
C ASN A 322 5.25 -6.50 14.70
N VAL A 323 3.92 -6.56 14.58
CA VAL A 323 3.19 -6.07 13.43
C VAL A 323 2.92 -4.58 13.59
N GLY A 324 3.96 -3.75 13.44
CA GLY A 324 3.79 -2.28 13.42
C GLY A 324 2.84 -1.79 12.31
N SER A 325 2.73 -0.47 12.13
CA SER A 325 1.79 0.21 11.22
C SER A 325 1.40 -0.50 9.91
N VAL A 326 0.10 -0.66 9.67
CA VAL A 326 -0.50 -1.16 8.41
C VAL A 326 -1.29 -0.09 7.66
N ALA A 327 -1.64 1.01 8.30
CA ALA A 327 -2.18 2.20 7.66
C ALA A 327 -1.81 3.44 8.47
N ALA A 328 -1.73 4.59 7.81
CA ALA A 328 -1.50 5.88 8.46
C ALA A 328 -2.14 7.00 7.67
N GLY A 329 -2.33 8.17 8.27
CA GLY A 329 -2.85 9.35 7.59
C GLY A 329 -3.08 10.51 8.53
N GLY A 330 -3.75 11.53 8.02
CA GLY A 330 -4.05 12.74 8.77
C GLY A 330 -4.49 13.91 7.90
N ARG A 331 -4.71 15.05 8.55
CA ARG A 331 -5.11 16.33 7.95
C ARG A 331 -3.90 17.21 7.68
N TYR A 332 -3.82 17.81 6.48
CA TYR A 332 -2.67 18.56 5.98
C TYR A 332 -3.11 19.78 5.13
N ASP A 333 -3.70 20.77 5.78
CA ASP A 333 -4.43 21.86 5.07
C ASP A 333 -3.53 22.85 4.30
N GLU A 334 -2.24 22.87 4.63
CA GLU A 334 -1.29 23.86 4.09
C GLU A 334 -0.50 23.35 2.88
N LEU A 335 -0.57 22.05 2.57
CA LEU A 335 0.33 21.45 1.59
C LEU A 335 0.10 21.99 0.17
N VAL A 336 -1.17 22.18 -0.21
CA VAL A 336 -1.53 22.64 -1.56
C VAL A 336 -1.09 24.08 -1.80
N ALA A 337 -1.16 24.93 -0.78
CA ALA A 337 -0.81 26.35 -0.88
C ALA A 337 0.65 26.59 -1.26
N ILE A 338 1.53 25.62 -0.98
CA ILE A 338 2.94 25.74 -1.34
C ILE A 338 3.14 25.61 -2.86
N PHE A 339 2.27 24.86 -3.54
CA PHE A 339 2.34 24.67 -4.99
C PHE A 339 1.50 25.69 -5.77
N ASP A 340 0.62 26.45 -5.10
CA ASP A 340 -0.16 27.52 -5.74
C ASP A 340 0.63 28.84 -5.68
N PRO A 341 0.97 29.47 -6.81
CA PRO A 341 1.70 30.75 -6.84
C PRO A 341 1.01 31.90 -6.08
N ASN A 342 -0.30 31.80 -5.85
CA ASN A 342 -1.09 32.77 -5.10
C ASN A 342 -1.33 32.35 -3.64
N GLY A 343 -0.78 31.21 -3.21
CA GLY A 343 -0.91 30.70 -1.85
C GLY A 343 -2.32 30.28 -1.46
N HIS A 344 -3.19 29.91 -2.41
CA HIS A 344 -4.54 29.46 -2.06
C HIS A 344 -4.49 28.16 -1.26
N ARG A 345 -5.12 28.18 -0.08
CA ARG A 345 -5.26 27.00 0.77
C ARG A 345 -6.38 26.11 0.25
N VAL A 346 -6.11 24.81 0.22
CA VAL A 346 -7.10 23.76 -0.03
C VAL A 346 -6.95 22.75 1.10
N PRO A 347 -7.87 22.76 2.09
CA PRO A 347 -7.85 21.81 3.19
C PRO A 347 -7.88 20.37 2.67
N CYS A 348 -7.09 19.49 3.26
CA CYS A 348 -6.96 18.12 2.82
C CYS A 348 -6.88 17.18 4.02
N VAL A 349 -7.54 16.03 3.93
CA VAL A 349 -7.36 14.90 4.85
C VAL A 349 -7.32 13.61 4.05
N GLY A 350 -6.47 12.68 4.46
CA GLY A 350 -6.37 11.41 3.77
C GLY A 350 -5.56 10.36 4.51
N LEU A 351 -5.54 9.18 3.91
CA LEU A 351 -4.98 7.96 4.46
C LEU A 351 -4.15 7.23 3.41
N SER A 352 -3.20 6.41 3.87
CA SER A 352 -2.39 5.51 3.08
C SER A 352 -2.41 4.12 3.71
N ILE A 353 -2.75 3.10 2.92
CA ILE A 353 -2.69 1.68 3.34
C ILE A 353 -1.30 1.12 3.00
N GLY A 354 -0.60 0.61 4.02
CA GLY A 354 0.71 -0.04 3.93
C GLY A 354 0.63 -1.44 3.34
N ILE A 355 0.35 -1.52 2.03
CA ILE A 355 -0.03 -2.77 1.37
C ILE A 355 1.07 -3.85 1.40
N GLU A 356 2.36 -3.47 1.42
CA GLU A 356 3.45 -4.47 1.45
C GLU A 356 3.45 -5.29 2.74
N ARG A 357 3.10 -4.66 3.87
CA ARG A 357 3.05 -5.36 5.16
C ARG A 357 1.86 -6.30 5.20
N ILE A 358 0.70 -5.83 4.76
CA ILE A 358 -0.51 -6.64 4.60
C ILE A 358 -0.21 -7.84 3.69
N PHE A 359 0.40 -7.58 2.54
CA PHE A 359 0.79 -8.60 1.58
C PHE A 359 1.70 -9.66 2.20
N HIS A 360 2.72 -9.24 2.96
CA HIS A 360 3.62 -10.16 3.65
C HIS A 360 2.87 -11.07 4.62
N ILE A 361 1.95 -10.52 5.42
CA ILE A 361 1.16 -11.29 6.40
C ILE A 361 0.27 -12.32 5.68
N VAL A 362 -0.45 -11.90 4.63
CA VAL A 362 -1.31 -12.79 3.86
C VAL A 362 -0.48 -13.89 3.19
N GLU A 363 0.70 -13.56 2.64
CA GLU A 363 1.61 -14.53 2.05
C GLU A 363 2.06 -15.60 3.06
N GLN A 364 2.41 -15.21 4.29
CA GLN A 364 2.80 -16.17 5.34
C GLN A 364 1.64 -17.09 5.72
N ARG A 365 0.44 -16.54 5.91
CA ARG A 365 -0.78 -17.35 6.20
C ARG A 365 -1.11 -18.32 5.07
N MET A 366 -0.89 -17.92 3.82
CA MET A 366 -1.10 -18.80 2.67
C MET A 366 -0.11 -19.97 2.66
N LYS A 367 1.16 -19.71 3.00
CA LYS A 367 2.19 -20.76 3.09
C LYS A 367 1.86 -21.81 4.16
N THR A 368 1.31 -21.40 5.30
CA THR A 368 0.92 -22.32 6.38
C THR A 368 -0.38 -23.08 6.09
N SER A 369 -1.33 -22.47 5.36
CA SER A 369 -2.63 -23.09 5.07
C SER A 369 -2.59 -24.31 4.13
N GLY A 370 -1.49 -24.52 3.39
CA GLY A 370 -1.36 -25.58 2.39
C GLY A 370 -2.30 -25.47 1.18
N LYS A 371 -3.15 -24.45 1.11
CA LYS A 371 -4.10 -24.26 0.00
C LYS A 371 -3.36 -23.95 -1.31
N LYS A 372 -3.68 -24.68 -2.38
CA LYS A 372 -3.14 -24.41 -3.71
C LYS A 372 -3.74 -23.11 -4.25
N VAL A 373 -2.90 -22.09 -4.43
CA VAL A 373 -3.26 -20.85 -5.12
C VAL A 373 -3.12 -21.06 -6.63
N ARG A 374 -4.23 -20.94 -7.37
CA ARG A 374 -4.21 -20.90 -8.83
C ARG A 374 -3.59 -19.59 -9.30
N THR A 375 -2.72 -19.65 -10.29
CA THR A 375 -2.04 -18.47 -10.88
C THR A 375 -2.59 -18.09 -12.26
N THR A 376 -3.68 -18.73 -12.66
CA THR A 376 -4.35 -18.54 -13.95
C THR A 376 -5.84 -18.69 -13.72
N GLU A 377 -6.63 -18.02 -14.53
CA GLU A 377 -8.10 -18.08 -14.49
C GLU A 377 -8.69 -19.01 -15.54
N THR A 378 -7.87 -19.85 -16.16
CA THR A 378 -8.25 -20.77 -17.23
C THR A 378 -9.39 -21.67 -16.77
N GLN A 379 -10.51 -21.60 -17.46
CA GLN A 379 -11.75 -22.30 -17.16
C GLN A 379 -11.80 -23.67 -17.82
N VAL A 380 -11.28 -23.78 -19.04
CA VAL A 380 -11.36 -25.01 -19.83
C VAL A 380 -10.08 -25.27 -20.62
N PHE A 381 -9.72 -26.53 -20.79
CA PHE A 381 -8.56 -26.95 -21.57
C PHE A 381 -8.98 -27.76 -22.81
N VAL A 382 -8.48 -27.39 -24.00
CA VAL A 382 -8.76 -28.12 -25.24
C VAL A 382 -7.72 -29.22 -25.46
N ALA A 383 -8.17 -30.46 -25.40
CA ALA A 383 -7.38 -31.67 -25.50
C ALA A 383 -7.82 -32.59 -26.65
N THR A 384 -6.91 -33.46 -27.05
CA THR A 384 -7.19 -34.57 -27.96
C THR A 384 -6.25 -35.73 -27.65
N PRO A 385 -6.72 -37.00 -27.73
CA PRO A 385 -5.83 -38.16 -27.68
C PRO A 385 -5.20 -38.49 -29.05
N GLN A 386 -5.68 -37.87 -30.14
CA GLN A 386 -5.38 -38.27 -31.52
C GLN A 386 -4.29 -37.39 -32.16
N ARG A 387 -3.70 -37.91 -33.23
CA ARG A 387 -2.70 -37.20 -34.04
C ARG A 387 -3.38 -36.36 -35.13
N ASN A 388 -2.72 -35.32 -35.62
CA ASN A 388 -3.20 -34.43 -36.70
C ASN A 388 -4.43 -33.57 -36.35
N PHE A 389 -4.78 -33.45 -35.06
CA PHE A 389 -5.92 -32.64 -34.58
C PHE A 389 -5.60 -31.18 -34.26
N LEU A 390 -4.38 -30.69 -34.55
CA LEU A 390 -4.00 -29.32 -34.21
C LEU A 390 -4.94 -28.27 -34.83
N ARG A 391 -5.31 -28.42 -36.11
CA ARG A 391 -6.20 -27.47 -36.79
C ARG A 391 -7.57 -27.38 -36.11
N GLU A 392 -8.10 -28.52 -35.70
CA GLU A 392 -9.39 -28.60 -35.03
C GLU A 392 -9.34 -28.04 -33.61
N ARG A 393 -8.26 -28.30 -32.87
CA ARG A 393 -8.05 -27.66 -31.56
C ARG A 393 -7.91 -26.14 -31.68
N LEU A 394 -7.20 -25.65 -32.71
CA LEU A 394 -7.06 -24.22 -33.00
C LEU A 394 -8.41 -23.56 -33.33
N LYS A 395 -9.23 -24.23 -34.15
CA LYS A 395 -10.57 -23.75 -34.47
C LYS A 395 -11.45 -23.66 -33.22
N LEU A 396 -11.47 -24.72 -32.42
CA LEU A 396 -12.31 -24.79 -31.22
C LEU A 396 -11.86 -23.79 -30.14
N ILE A 397 -10.55 -23.66 -29.90
CA ILE A 397 -10.08 -22.73 -28.87
C ILE A 397 -10.37 -21.27 -29.26
N ALA A 398 -10.32 -20.94 -30.57
CA ALA A 398 -10.75 -19.64 -31.07
C ALA A 398 -12.24 -19.40 -30.81
N GLU A 399 -13.12 -20.37 -31.12
CA GLU A 399 -14.56 -20.29 -30.83
C GLU A 399 -14.83 -20.05 -29.32
N LEU A 400 -14.07 -20.70 -28.43
CA LEU A 400 -14.17 -20.49 -26.99
C LEU A 400 -13.71 -19.08 -26.57
N TRP A 401 -12.60 -18.58 -27.13
CA TRP A 401 -12.13 -17.23 -26.86
C TRP A 401 -13.09 -16.16 -27.38
N ASP A 402 -13.65 -16.33 -28.58
CA ASP A 402 -14.65 -15.43 -29.17
C ASP A 402 -15.93 -15.37 -28.32
N ALA A 403 -16.24 -16.46 -27.60
CA ALA A 403 -17.33 -16.53 -26.63
C ALA A 403 -16.95 -16.00 -25.22
N GLY A 404 -15.75 -15.45 -25.04
CA GLY A 404 -15.26 -14.93 -23.76
C GLY A 404 -14.86 -15.99 -22.74
N ILE A 405 -14.74 -17.26 -23.14
CA ILE A 405 -14.30 -18.36 -22.25
C ILE A 405 -12.77 -18.37 -22.16
N LYS A 406 -12.26 -18.45 -20.93
CA LYS A 406 -10.82 -18.52 -20.65
C LYS A 406 -10.29 -19.93 -20.95
N ALA A 407 -9.85 -20.17 -22.19
CA ALA A 407 -9.40 -21.48 -22.65
C ALA A 407 -7.89 -21.58 -22.90
N GLU A 408 -7.30 -22.76 -22.72
CA GLU A 408 -5.90 -23.08 -23.07
C GLU A 408 -5.79 -24.40 -23.86
N MET A 409 -4.67 -24.60 -24.57
CA MET A 409 -4.29 -25.90 -25.14
C MET A 409 -2.76 -26.07 -25.11
N LEU A 410 -2.26 -27.32 -25.21
CA LEU A 410 -0.82 -27.55 -25.37
C LEU A 410 -0.36 -27.14 -26.78
N TYR A 411 0.72 -26.36 -26.84
CA TYR A 411 1.44 -25.99 -28.08
C TYR A 411 2.29 -27.15 -28.61
N LYS A 412 1.62 -28.24 -28.98
CA LYS A 412 2.21 -29.43 -29.59
C LYS A 412 1.30 -29.90 -30.72
N ASN A 413 1.86 -30.39 -31.81
CA ASN A 413 1.06 -30.94 -32.90
C ASN A 413 0.26 -32.17 -32.45
N ASN A 414 0.90 -33.06 -31.69
CA ASN A 414 0.36 -34.37 -31.30
C ASN A 414 0.58 -34.65 -29.80
N PRO A 415 -0.08 -33.93 -28.88
CA PRO A 415 0.06 -34.17 -27.45
C PRO A 415 -0.61 -35.51 -27.06
N LYS A 416 0.01 -36.26 -26.15
CA LYS A 416 -0.65 -37.40 -25.51
C LYS A 416 -1.72 -36.90 -24.52
N LEU A 417 -2.82 -37.64 -24.33
CA LEU A 417 -3.91 -37.22 -23.44
C LEU A 417 -3.47 -37.11 -21.97
N LEU A 418 -2.74 -38.09 -21.44
CA LEU A 418 -2.32 -38.10 -20.03
C LEU A 418 -1.53 -36.83 -19.63
N PRO A 419 -0.50 -36.37 -20.37
CA PRO A 419 0.16 -35.09 -20.09
C PRO A 419 -0.76 -33.86 -20.12
N GLN A 420 -1.82 -33.87 -20.93
CA GLN A 420 -2.80 -32.78 -20.98
C GLN A 420 -3.65 -32.75 -19.72
N LEU A 421 -4.13 -33.91 -19.25
CA LEU A 421 -4.87 -34.02 -17.99
C LEU A 421 -3.99 -33.64 -16.78
N GLN A 422 -2.75 -34.12 -16.73
CA GLN A 422 -1.78 -33.75 -15.68
C GLN A 422 -1.47 -32.24 -15.67
N TYR A 423 -1.43 -31.60 -16.84
CA TYR A 423 -1.28 -30.15 -16.94
C TYR A 423 -2.46 -29.43 -16.28
N CYS A 424 -3.68 -29.90 -16.53
CA CYS A 424 -4.89 -29.34 -15.92
C CYS A 424 -4.91 -29.53 -14.40
N GLU A 425 -4.59 -30.72 -13.90
CA GLU A 425 -4.48 -31.01 -12.47
C GLU A 425 -3.42 -30.11 -11.78
N LYS A 426 -2.26 -29.95 -12.41
CA LYS A 426 -1.17 -29.12 -11.87
C LYS A 426 -1.53 -27.63 -11.84
N ARG A 427 -2.28 -27.13 -12.82
CA ARG A 427 -2.72 -25.72 -12.91
C ARG A 427 -4.08 -25.44 -12.27
N GLY A 428 -4.77 -26.49 -11.82
CA GLY A 428 -6.12 -26.40 -11.25
C GLY A 428 -7.19 -26.01 -12.28
N ILE A 429 -7.00 -26.31 -13.56
CA ILE A 429 -8.01 -26.05 -14.60
C ILE A 429 -9.18 -27.02 -14.35
N PRO A 430 -10.43 -26.53 -14.21
CA PRO A 430 -11.53 -27.38 -13.74
C PRO A 430 -12.11 -28.29 -14.84
N LEU A 431 -12.06 -27.87 -16.10
CA LEU A 431 -12.71 -28.57 -17.22
C LEU A 431 -11.74 -28.89 -18.35
N VAL A 432 -11.96 -30.01 -19.03
CA VAL A 432 -11.24 -30.40 -20.25
C VAL A 432 -12.24 -30.74 -21.34
N VAL A 433 -12.10 -30.09 -22.48
CA VAL A 433 -12.81 -30.42 -23.71
C VAL A 433 -11.95 -31.35 -24.53
N ILE A 434 -12.45 -32.55 -24.84
CA ILE A 434 -11.75 -33.59 -25.58
C ILE A 434 -12.40 -33.73 -26.95
N ILE A 435 -11.58 -33.58 -28.00
CA ILE A 435 -12.01 -33.79 -29.40
C ILE A 435 -11.31 -35.01 -30.03
N GLY A 436 -12.05 -35.72 -30.88
CA GLY A 436 -11.57 -36.84 -31.68
C GLY A 436 -12.44 -37.07 -32.92
N GLU A 437 -12.02 -37.99 -33.78
CA GLU A 437 -12.67 -38.30 -35.06
C GLU A 437 -14.12 -38.79 -34.91
N GLU A 438 -14.40 -39.61 -33.90
CA GLU A 438 -15.76 -40.13 -33.65
C GLU A 438 -16.68 -38.99 -33.19
N GLU A 439 -16.22 -38.20 -32.23
CA GLU A 439 -16.97 -37.05 -31.72
C GLU A 439 -17.27 -36.03 -32.84
N GLN A 440 -16.32 -35.82 -33.75
CA GLN A 440 -16.53 -34.95 -34.91
C GLN A 440 -17.57 -35.49 -35.90
N LYS A 441 -17.56 -36.80 -36.19
CA LYS A 441 -18.56 -37.43 -37.07
C LYS A 441 -19.97 -37.32 -36.48
N GLU A 442 -20.08 -37.39 -35.16
CA GLU A 442 -21.35 -37.31 -34.43
C GLU A 442 -21.79 -35.88 -34.11
N GLY A 443 -20.95 -34.87 -34.38
CA GLY A 443 -21.23 -33.46 -34.06
C GLY A 443 -21.21 -33.15 -32.55
N VAL A 444 -20.55 -33.99 -31.76
CA VAL A 444 -20.44 -33.87 -30.30
C VAL A 444 -19.00 -33.55 -29.88
N ILE A 445 -18.83 -33.20 -28.61
CA ILE A 445 -17.57 -32.95 -27.94
C ILE A 445 -17.68 -33.54 -26.53
N LYS A 446 -16.61 -34.17 -26.03
CA LYS A 446 -16.58 -34.67 -24.65
C LYS A 446 -16.12 -33.56 -23.71
N LEU A 447 -16.91 -33.25 -22.70
CA LEU A 447 -16.54 -32.34 -21.62
C LEU A 447 -16.30 -33.14 -20.35
N ARG A 448 -15.08 -33.05 -19.85
CA ARG A 448 -14.60 -33.77 -18.67
C ARG A 448 -14.39 -32.83 -17.51
N SER A 449 -14.87 -33.20 -16.33
CA SER A 449 -14.48 -32.60 -15.05
C SER A 449 -13.11 -33.14 -14.63
N VAL A 450 -12.15 -32.25 -14.33
CA VAL A 450 -10.82 -32.66 -13.85
C VAL A 450 -10.89 -33.22 -12.44
N ALA A 451 -11.75 -32.67 -11.58
CA ALA A 451 -11.89 -33.08 -10.19
C ALA A 451 -12.63 -34.42 -10.06
N THR A 452 -13.80 -34.56 -10.69
CA THR A 452 -14.65 -35.77 -10.57
C THR A 452 -14.29 -36.86 -11.58
N ARG A 453 -13.56 -36.50 -12.65
CA ARG A 453 -13.21 -37.36 -13.79
C ARG A 453 -14.39 -37.82 -14.65
N GLU A 454 -15.59 -37.33 -14.35
CA GLU A 454 -16.79 -37.59 -15.14
C GLU A 454 -16.70 -36.91 -16.51
N GLU A 455 -17.16 -37.61 -17.54
CA GLU A 455 -17.18 -37.17 -18.93
C GLU A 455 -18.62 -37.19 -19.44
N GLU A 456 -18.99 -36.15 -20.18
CA GLU A 456 -20.30 -36.05 -20.83
C GLU A 456 -20.12 -35.64 -22.29
N ALA A 457 -20.86 -36.28 -23.19
CA ALA A 457 -20.90 -35.89 -24.60
C ALA A 457 -21.93 -34.77 -24.78
N ILE A 458 -21.47 -33.62 -25.29
CA ILE A 458 -22.28 -32.43 -25.49
C ILE A 458 -22.25 -32.09 -26.97
N LYS A 459 -23.40 -31.71 -27.53
CA LYS A 459 -23.43 -31.16 -28.90
C LYS A 459 -22.57 -29.90 -28.97
N ARG A 460 -21.76 -29.76 -30.02
CA ARG A 460 -20.82 -28.62 -30.16
C ARG A 460 -21.51 -27.25 -30.01
N GLU A 461 -22.73 -27.12 -30.51
CA GLU A 461 -23.58 -25.91 -30.41
C GLU A 461 -23.89 -25.49 -28.96
N HIS A 462 -23.91 -26.42 -27.99
CA HIS A 462 -24.21 -26.15 -26.59
C HIS A 462 -22.96 -26.03 -25.71
N LEU A 463 -21.76 -26.21 -26.26
CA LEU A 463 -20.53 -26.30 -25.48
C LEU A 463 -20.30 -25.06 -24.60
N VAL A 464 -20.48 -23.86 -25.18
CA VAL A 464 -20.26 -22.59 -24.47
C VAL A 464 -21.20 -22.47 -23.28
N THR A 465 -22.50 -22.71 -23.50
CA THR A 465 -23.53 -22.62 -22.46
C THR A 465 -23.29 -23.65 -21.34
N GLU A 466 -22.90 -24.87 -21.68
CA GLU A 466 -22.65 -25.92 -20.68
C GLU A 466 -21.38 -25.64 -19.86
N ILE A 467 -20.31 -25.09 -20.47
CA ILE A 467 -19.13 -24.62 -19.73
C ILE A 467 -19.53 -23.52 -18.74
N GLN A 468 -20.29 -22.52 -19.17
CA GLN A 468 -20.74 -21.42 -18.31
C GLN A 468 -21.60 -21.92 -17.15
N LYS A 469 -22.52 -22.84 -17.41
CA LYS A 469 -23.36 -23.47 -16.39
C LYS A 469 -22.52 -24.17 -15.32
N ARG A 470 -21.57 -25.04 -15.71
CA ARG A 470 -20.73 -25.77 -14.74
C ARG A 470 -19.86 -24.85 -13.90
N LEU A 471 -19.36 -23.76 -14.48
CA LEU A 471 -18.53 -22.78 -13.77
C LEU A 471 -19.32 -21.87 -12.81
N SER A 472 -20.63 -21.72 -13.03
CA SER A 472 -21.51 -20.97 -12.11
C SER A 472 -21.93 -21.78 -10.87
N GLN A 473 -21.88 -23.11 -10.98
CA GLN A 473 -22.25 -24.04 -9.91
C GLN A 473 -21.07 -24.45 -9.03
N SER A 474 -19.85 -24.14 -9.47
CA SER A 474 -18.56 -24.41 -8.79
C SER A 474 -18.02 -23.17 -8.09
#